data_AF-A0A829GNE4-F1
#
_entry.id   AF-A0A829GNE4-F1
#
_cell.length_a   1.000
_cell.length_b   1.000
_cell.length_c   1.000
_cell.angle_alpha   90.00
_cell.angle_beta   90.00
_cell.angle_gamma   90.00
#
_symmetry.space_group_name_H-M   'P 1'
#
loop_
_entity.id
_entity.type
_entity.pdbx_description
1 polymer ?
#
loop_
_entity_poly.entity_id
_entity_poly.type
_entity_poly.pdbx_seq_one_letter_code
_entity_poly.pdbx_strand_id
1 'polypeptide(L)'
;MFIFPTDEELTGDDINAFITANDDLAKNKYLPAKKMYLGQHQIIDDAKKDHGPDNRLVGNLAHYIVDTYNGFYIGIPPKITLDNTQDNTVLQEWNDTNSVQDKLSEISKQAAIYGRALAFLYQDEDSKTCIAYSSPINSFIVYDDTVA
;
A
#
# COMPACT_ATOMS: atom_id res chain seq x y z
N MET A 1 -9.51 -7.50 -6.13
CA MET A 1 -8.84 -7.58 -7.43
C MET A 1 -9.94 -7.33 -8.44
N PHE A 2 -9.73 -6.37 -9.32
CA PHE A 2 -10.69 -6.06 -10.36
C PHE A 2 -10.21 -6.75 -11.63
N ILE A 3 -11.11 -7.43 -12.31
CA ILE A 3 -10.83 -8.14 -13.56
C ILE A 3 -11.80 -7.57 -14.59
N PHE A 4 -11.33 -7.33 -15.80
CA PHE A 4 -12.12 -6.82 -16.90
C PHE A 4 -11.85 -7.67 -18.17
N PRO A 5 -12.89 -8.07 -18.93
CA PRO A 5 -12.72 -8.92 -20.11
C PRO A 5 -11.90 -8.26 -21.22
N THR A 6 -11.09 -9.03 -21.93
CA THR A 6 -10.30 -8.51 -23.07
C THR A 6 -11.13 -8.19 -24.31
N ASP A 7 -12.28 -8.83 -24.47
CA ASP A 7 -13.15 -8.72 -25.64
C ASP A 7 -14.15 -7.56 -25.55
N GLU A 8 -14.21 -6.89 -24.40
CA GLU A 8 -15.06 -5.72 -24.16
C GLU A 8 -14.26 -4.42 -24.15
N GLU A 9 -14.86 -3.32 -24.64
CA GLU A 9 -14.27 -2.00 -24.55
C GLU A 9 -14.53 -1.40 -23.16
N LEU A 10 -13.47 -1.02 -22.44
CA LEU A 10 -13.59 -0.38 -21.14
C LEU A 10 -14.24 1.00 -21.27
N THR A 11 -15.46 1.14 -20.75
CA THR A 11 -16.22 2.39 -20.82
C THR A 11 -15.98 3.29 -19.59
N GLY A 12 -16.41 4.55 -19.67
CA GLY A 12 -16.38 5.46 -18.52
C GLY A 12 -17.26 4.99 -17.36
N ASP A 13 -18.37 4.31 -17.64
CA ASP A 13 -19.26 3.76 -16.61
C ASP A 13 -18.59 2.59 -15.86
N ASP A 14 -17.81 1.77 -16.56
CA ASP A 14 -17.02 0.69 -15.94
C ASP A 14 -15.94 1.24 -15.02
N ILE A 15 -15.23 2.28 -15.46
CA ILE A 15 -14.23 2.97 -14.63
C ILE A 15 -14.89 3.54 -13.36
N ASN A 16 -16.05 4.19 -13.49
CA ASN A 16 -16.80 4.71 -12.35
C ASN A 16 -17.26 3.59 -11.40
N ALA A 17 -17.64 2.44 -11.92
CA ALA A 17 -17.98 1.27 -11.13
C ALA A 17 -16.77 0.76 -10.33
N PHE A 18 -15.59 0.67 -10.95
CA PHE A 18 -14.36 0.29 -10.26
C PHE A 18 -13.92 1.30 -9.19
N ILE A 19 -14.03 2.60 -9.48
CA ILE A 19 -13.76 3.67 -8.50
C ILE A 19 -14.69 3.49 -7.30
N THR A 20 -15.99 3.33 -7.54
CA THR A 20 -16.99 3.15 -6.47
C THR A 20 -16.71 1.90 -5.65
N ALA A 21 -16.37 0.79 -6.30
CA ALA A 21 -16.00 -0.45 -5.61
C ALA A 21 -14.73 -0.30 -4.77
N ASN A 22 -13.73 0.46 -5.25
CA ASN A 22 -12.53 0.76 -4.46
C ASN A 22 -12.83 1.70 -3.29
N ASP A 23 -13.70 2.70 -3.46
CA ASP A 23 -14.14 3.59 -2.40
C ASP A 23 -14.85 2.82 -1.27
N ASP A 24 -15.67 1.83 -1.63
CA ASP A 24 -16.31 0.95 -0.65
C ASP A 24 -15.30 0.07 0.07
N LEU A 25 -14.29 -0.47 -0.62
CA LEU A 25 -13.17 -1.17 0.02
C LEU A 25 -12.38 -0.24 0.95
N ALA A 26 -12.16 1.01 0.53
CA ALA A 26 -11.45 2.00 1.32
C ALA A 26 -12.21 2.34 2.60
N LYS A 27 -13.52 2.60 2.51
CA LYS A 27 -14.38 2.92 3.67
C LYS A 27 -14.52 1.74 4.63
N ASN A 28 -14.76 0.54 4.11
CA ASN A 28 -15.12 -0.61 4.93
C ASN A 28 -13.92 -1.39 5.46
N LYS A 29 -12.75 -1.29 4.80
CA LYS A 29 -11.57 -2.09 5.15
C LYS A 29 -10.32 -1.23 5.40
N TYR A 30 -9.91 -0.41 4.44
CA TYR A 30 -8.60 0.24 4.52
C TYR A 30 -8.54 1.38 5.53
N LEU A 31 -9.57 2.24 5.59
CA LEU A 31 -9.64 3.32 6.57
C LEU A 31 -9.75 2.80 8.01
N PRO A 32 -10.60 1.80 8.32
CA PRO A 32 -10.59 1.15 9.64
C PRO A 32 -9.23 0.56 10.01
N ALA A 33 -8.55 -0.14 9.08
CA ALA A 33 -7.22 -0.69 9.33
C ALA A 33 -6.17 0.40 9.59
N LYS A 34 -6.19 1.49 8.82
CA LYS A 34 -5.33 2.66 9.04
C LYS A 34 -5.58 3.28 10.42
N LYS A 35 -6.85 3.49 10.78
CA LYS A 35 -7.24 4.03 12.10
C LYS A 35 -6.72 3.15 13.23
N MET A 36 -6.87 1.83 13.10
CA MET A 36 -6.37 0.87 14.08
C MET A 36 -4.85 0.97 14.24
N TYR A 37 -4.09 1.05 13.14
CA TYR A 37 -2.64 1.27 13.16
C TYR A 37 -2.26 2.61 13.80
N LEU A 38 -2.99 3.69 13.52
CA LEU A 38 -2.74 5.02 14.09
C LEU A 38 -3.19 5.16 15.56
N GLY A 39 -3.77 4.12 16.17
CA GLY A 39 -4.30 4.18 17.53
C GLY A 39 -5.63 4.92 17.64
N GLN A 40 -6.30 5.21 16.52
CA GLN A 40 -7.66 5.74 16.48
C GLN A 40 -8.67 4.60 16.59
N HIS A 41 -8.72 3.97 17.75
CA HIS A 41 -9.61 2.83 18.00
C HIS A 41 -11.02 3.31 18.31
N GLN A 42 -12.01 2.43 18.08
CA GLN A 42 -13.44 2.77 18.23
C GLN A 42 -13.78 3.40 19.58
N ILE A 43 -13.11 2.98 20.67
CA ILE A 43 -13.31 3.54 22.01
C ILE A 43 -13.13 5.06 22.08
N ILE A 44 -12.33 5.66 21.18
CA ILE A 44 -12.16 7.13 21.10
C ILE A 44 -13.40 7.80 20.52
N ASP A 45 -14.09 7.14 19.59
CA ASP A 45 -15.24 7.68 18.86
C ASP A 45 -16.59 7.30 19.52
N ASP A 46 -16.60 6.38 20.49
CA ASP A 46 -17.81 5.96 21.21
C ASP A 46 -18.51 7.14 21.91
N ALA A 47 -19.83 7.04 22.09
CA ALA A 47 -20.61 8.07 22.80
C ALA A 47 -20.02 8.32 24.20
N LYS A 48 -19.99 9.59 24.61
CA LYS A 48 -19.50 9.95 25.95
C LYS A 48 -20.38 9.30 27.00
N LYS A 49 -19.76 8.89 28.11
CA LYS A 49 -20.53 8.47 29.28
C LYS A 49 -21.41 9.61 29.79
N ASP A 50 -22.65 9.28 30.12
CA ASP A 50 -23.58 10.25 30.70
C ASP A 50 -23.14 10.70 32.11
N HIS A 51 -22.50 9.80 32.87
CA HIS A 51 -22.09 10.04 34.24
C HIS A 51 -20.72 9.43 34.58
N GLY A 52 -19.98 10.10 35.46
CA GLY A 52 -18.66 9.67 35.95
C GLY A 52 -17.49 9.94 34.99
N PRO A 53 -16.26 9.55 35.35
CA PRO A 53 -15.09 9.73 34.51
C PRO A 53 -15.13 8.81 33.26
N ASP A 54 -14.73 9.37 32.11
CA ASP A 54 -14.69 8.71 30.80
C ASP A 54 -13.25 8.63 30.26
N ASN A 55 -12.39 7.92 31.01
CA ASN A 55 -11.00 7.69 30.60
C ASN A 55 -10.96 6.59 29.53
N ARG A 56 -10.44 6.93 28.35
CA ARG A 56 -10.31 6.03 27.19
C ARG A 56 -8.84 5.77 26.94
N LEU A 57 -8.40 4.56 27.26
CA LEU A 57 -7.02 4.11 27.04
C LEU A 57 -6.95 3.24 25.80
N VAL A 58 -6.04 3.56 24.90
CA VAL A 58 -5.79 2.77 23.69
C VAL A 58 -4.51 1.97 23.85
N GLY A 59 -4.63 0.64 23.82
CA GLY A 59 -3.51 -0.27 23.63
C GLY A 59 -3.25 -0.45 22.13
N ASN A 60 -2.32 0.31 21.56
CA ASN A 60 -2.06 0.27 20.11
C ASN A 60 -1.22 -0.94 19.68
N LEU A 61 -1.76 -2.14 19.87
CA LEU A 61 -1.11 -3.40 19.47
C LEU A 61 -0.96 -3.52 17.95
N ALA A 62 -1.87 -2.94 17.17
CA ALA A 62 -1.79 -2.95 15.72
C ALA A 62 -0.51 -2.27 15.22
N HIS A 63 -0.18 -1.08 15.76
CA HIS A 63 1.08 -0.42 15.47
C HIS A 63 2.29 -1.27 15.85
N TYR A 64 2.28 -1.82 17.07
CA TYR A 64 3.37 -2.64 17.57
C TYR A 64 3.63 -3.86 16.68
N ILE A 65 2.57 -4.58 16.30
CA ILE A 65 2.64 -5.76 15.43
C ILE A 65 3.20 -5.36 14.06
N VAL A 66 2.60 -4.36 13.41
CA VAL A 66 3.01 -3.92 12.07
C VAL A 66 4.48 -3.51 12.05
N ASP A 67 4.91 -2.65 12.96
CA ASP A 67 6.27 -2.14 12.97
C ASP A 67 7.29 -3.23 13.34
N THR A 68 6.94 -4.12 14.29
CA THR A 68 7.83 -5.22 14.70
C THR A 68 8.04 -6.22 13.56
N TYR A 69 6.97 -6.67 12.92
CA TYR A 69 7.08 -7.63 11.82
C TYR A 69 7.66 -6.99 10.55
N ASN A 70 7.36 -5.72 10.28
CA ASN A 70 8.00 -5.01 9.18
C ASN A 70 9.51 -4.87 9.42
N GLY A 71 9.94 -4.50 10.62
CA GLY A 71 11.35 -4.45 10.99
C GLY A 71 12.04 -5.81 10.93
N PHE A 72 11.35 -6.90 11.30
CA PHE A 72 11.90 -8.25 11.15
C PHE A 72 12.03 -8.68 9.68
N TYR A 73 11.01 -8.38 8.86
CA TYR A 73 10.95 -8.81 7.46
C TYR A 73 11.91 -8.01 6.56
N ILE A 74 11.91 -6.68 6.68
CA ILE A 74 12.63 -5.77 5.78
C ILE A 74 13.53 -4.76 6.50
N GLY A 75 13.83 -4.99 7.77
CA GLY A 75 14.81 -4.18 8.50
C GLY A 75 16.25 -4.37 8.03
N ILE A 76 16.56 -5.52 7.39
CA ILE A 76 17.77 -5.69 6.59
C ILE A 76 17.35 -5.61 5.12
N PRO A 77 17.79 -4.58 4.38
CA PRO A 77 17.40 -4.43 2.99
C PRO A 77 17.82 -5.64 2.13
N PRO A 78 16.96 -6.09 1.20
CA PRO A 78 17.34 -7.15 0.28
C PRO A 78 18.45 -6.67 -0.65
N LYS A 79 19.39 -7.56 -0.99
CA LYS A 79 20.38 -7.31 -2.03
C LYS A 79 19.77 -7.58 -3.40
N ILE A 80 19.66 -6.55 -4.20
CA ILE A 80 19.14 -6.61 -5.58
C ILE A 80 20.34 -6.39 -6.51
N THR A 81 20.86 -7.47 -7.08
CA THR A 81 22.09 -7.45 -7.88
C THR A 81 21.98 -8.33 -9.12
N LEU A 82 22.77 -8.03 -10.15
CA LEU A 82 22.94 -8.86 -11.34
C LEU A 82 24.35 -9.46 -11.38
N ASP A 83 24.48 -10.61 -12.04
CA ASP A 83 25.78 -11.30 -12.19
C ASP A 83 26.73 -10.55 -13.14
N ASN A 84 26.19 -9.92 -14.19
CA ASN A 84 26.97 -9.08 -15.10
C ASN A 84 27.36 -7.78 -14.40
N THR A 85 28.67 -7.51 -14.30
CA THR A 85 29.19 -6.33 -13.58
C THR A 85 28.71 -5.01 -14.18
N GLN A 86 28.67 -4.89 -15.50
CA GLN A 86 28.28 -3.66 -16.17
C GLN A 86 26.79 -3.36 -15.98
N ASP A 87 25.94 -4.37 -16.17
CA ASP A 87 24.50 -4.24 -15.95
C ASP A 87 24.18 -4.01 -14.46
N ASN A 88 24.94 -4.64 -13.56
CA ASN A 88 24.80 -4.45 -12.13
C ASN A 88 25.13 -3.02 -11.71
N THR A 89 26.13 -2.37 -12.31
CA THR A 89 26.43 -0.96 -12.03
C THR A 89 25.23 -0.07 -12.36
N VAL A 90 24.62 -0.26 -13.53
CA VAL A 90 23.41 0.48 -13.94
C VAL A 90 22.24 0.21 -12.98
N LEU A 91 22.05 -1.04 -12.56
CA LEU A 91 21.01 -1.41 -11.60
C LEU A 91 21.25 -0.79 -10.22
N GLN A 92 22.50 -0.76 -9.72
CA GLN A 92 22.80 -0.12 -8.44
C GLN A 92 22.54 1.38 -8.49
N GLU A 93 22.94 2.06 -9.56
CA GLU A 93 22.63 3.48 -9.75
C GLU A 93 21.12 3.72 -9.77
N TRP A 94 20.35 2.85 -10.43
CA TRP A 94 18.90 2.91 -10.43
C TRP A 94 18.31 2.71 -9.03
N ASN A 95 18.79 1.70 -8.29
CA ASN A 95 18.34 1.40 -6.92
C ASN A 95 18.56 2.58 -5.98
N ASP A 96 19.73 3.20 -6.04
CA ASP A 96 20.13 4.33 -5.20
C ASP A 96 19.34 5.58 -5.56
N THR A 97 19.27 5.92 -6.85
CA THR A 97 18.51 7.08 -7.36
C THR A 97 17.04 7.00 -6.98
N ASN A 98 16.47 5.79 -7.00
CA ASN A 98 15.08 5.58 -6.67
C ASN A 98 14.82 5.30 -5.19
N SER A 99 15.85 5.21 -4.34
CA SER A 99 15.71 4.80 -2.95
C SER A 99 14.84 3.53 -2.80
N VAL A 100 15.14 2.51 -3.62
CA VAL A 100 14.29 1.31 -3.77
C VAL A 100 14.08 0.61 -2.43
N GLN A 101 15.12 0.56 -1.59
CA GLN A 101 15.05 -0.08 -0.28
C GLN A 101 14.01 0.59 0.63
N ASP A 102 13.97 1.92 0.67
CA ASP A 102 12.99 2.67 1.46
C ASP A 102 11.57 2.44 0.91
N LYS A 103 11.42 2.47 -0.41
CA LYS A 103 10.14 2.18 -1.07
C LYS A 103 9.64 0.79 -0.76
N LEU A 104 10.52 -0.23 -0.76
CA LEU A 104 10.15 -1.59 -0.39
C LEU A 104 9.70 -1.69 1.08
N SER A 105 10.34 -0.96 1.99
CA SER A 105 9.90 -0.88 3.39
C SER A 105 8.50 -0.30 3.53
N GLU A 106 8.20 0.78 2.80
CA GLU A 106 6.86 1.39 2.79
C GLU A 106 5.81 0.50 2.12
N ILE A 107 6.15 -0.17 1.02
CA ILE A 107 5.29 -1.16 0.35
C ILE A 107 4.95 -2.30 1.32
N SER A 108 5.96 -2.85 2.01
CA SER A 108 5.77 -3.90 3.01
C SER A 108 4.87 -3.45 4.15
N LYS A 109 5.09 -2.24 4.68
CA LYS A 109 4.25 -1.65 5.72
C LYS A 109 2.79 -1.46 5.26
N GLN A 110 2.58 -0.97 4.05
CA GLN A 110 1.23 -0.87 3.47
C GLN A 110 0.58 -2.24 3.29
N ALA A 111 1.32 -3.25 2.84
CA ALA A 111 0.83 -4.61 2.75
C ALA A 111 0.43 -5.18 4.12
N ALA A 112 1.21 -4.89 5.18
CA ALA A 112 0.88 -5.29 6.54
C ALA A 112 -0.40 -4.60 7.09
N ILE A 113 -0.63 -3.33 6.74
CA ILE A 113 -1.82 -2.58 7.21
C ILE A 113 -3.06 -2.94 6.40
N TYR A 114 -2.98 -2.97 5.07
CA TYR A 114 -4.14 -3.07 4.18
C TYR A 114 -4.35 -4.47 3.59
N GLY A 115 -3.39 -5.37 3.78
CA GLY A 115 -3.32 -6.67 3.11
C GLY A 115 -2.87 -6.59 1.65
N ARG A 116 -2.48 -5.41 1.16
CA ARG A 116 -1.91 -5.17 -0.17
C ARG A 116 -1.22 -3.80 -0.23
N ALA A 117 -0.37 -3.62 -1.23
CA ALA A 117 0.23 -2.35 -1.60
C ALA A 117 0.36 -2.29 -3.12
N LEU A 118 0.34 -1.09 -3.70
CA LEU A 118 0.52 -0.91 -5.14
C LEU A 118 1.88 -0.27 -5.38
N ALA A 119 2.68 -0.88 -6.25
CA ALA A 119 3.93 -0.33 -6.74
C ALA A 119 3.90 -0.33 -8.27
N PHE A 120 4.46 0.71 -8.88
CA PHE A 120 4.46 0.85 -10.33
C PHE A 120 5.75 1.52 -10.80
N LEU A 121 6.13 1.20 -12.03
CA LEU A 121 7.23 1.85 -12.73
C LEU A 121 6.67 2.93 -13.67
N TYR A 122 7.39 4.04 -13.80
CA TYR A 122 7.04 5.13 -14.69
C TYR A 122 8.31 5.76 -15.31
N GLN A 123 8.16 6.58 -16.34
CA GLN A 123 9.25 7.40 -16.88
C GLN A 123 9.05 8.84 -16.37
N ASP A 124 10.13 9.46 -15.89
CA ASP A 124 10.11 10.88 -15.54
C ASP A 124 10.27 11.79 -16.78
N GLU A 125 10.33 13.11 -16.56
CA GLU A 125 10.47 14.11 -17.62
C GLU A 125 11.78 13.97 -18.42
N ASP A 126 12.80 13.32 -17.85
CA ASP A 126 14.08 13.03 -18.49
C ASP A 126 14.14 11.65 -19.17
N SER A 127 13.00 10.94 -19.26
CA SER A 127 12.93 9.54 -19.73
C SER A 127 13.74 8.56 -18.88
N LYS A 128 13.89 8.82 -17.58
CA LYS A 128 14.51 7.89 -16.64
C LYS A 128 13.42 7.03 -16.01
N THR A 129 13.71 5.73 -15.94
CA THR A 129 12.81 4.77 -15.29
C THR A 129 12.83 5.00 -13.80
N CYS A 130 11.65 5.19 -13.21
CA CYS A 130 11.44 5.44 -11.80
C CYS A 130 10.44 4.45 -11.21
N ILE A 131 10.48 4.26 -9.90
CA ILE A 131 9.50 3.48 -9.15
C ILE A 131 8.73 4.38 -8.19
N ALA A 132 7.42 4.17 -8.07
CA ALA A 132 6.60 4.77 -7.04
C ALA A 132 5.66 3.74 -6.44
N TYR A 133 5.09 4.06 -5.28
CA TYR A 133 4.04 3.27 -4.67
C TYR A 133 2.83 4.16 -4.37
N SER A 134 1.64 3.55 -4.32
CA SER A 134 0.41 4.23 -3.98
C SER A 134 -0.42 3.43 -2.98
N SER A 135 -1.19 4.15 -2.17
CA SER A 135 -2.04 3.53 -1.17
C SER A 135 -3.22 2.82 -1.81
N PRO A 136 -3.62 1.63 -1.31
CA PRO A 136 -4.87 0.99 -1.74
C PRO A 136 -6.12 1.82 -1.44
N ILE A 137 -6.02 2.84 -0.57
CA ILE A 137 -7.13 3.74 -0.24
C ILE A 137 -7.55 4.56 -1.46
N ASN A 138 -6.60 4.99 -2.30
CA ASN A 138 -6.84 5.90 -3.42
C ASN A 138 -6.36 5.33 -4.76
N SER A 139 -6.01 4.05 -4.82
CA SER A 139 -5.50 3.42 -6.04
C SER A 139 -5.88 1.95 -6.09
N PHE A 140 -6.14 1.47 -7.30
CA PHE A 140 -6.48 0.09 -7.60
C PHE A 140 -5.89 -0.33 -8.95
N ILE A 141 -5.85 -1.64 -9.19
CA ILE A 141 -5.42 -2.24 -10.47
C ILE A 141 -6.60 -3.04 -11.00
N VAL A 142 -6.86 -2.84 -12.29
CA VAL A 142 -7.75 -3.68 -13.10
C VAL A 142 -6.88 -4.58 -13.95
N TYR A 143 -7.11 -5.88 -13.86
CA TYR A 143 -6.42 -6.90 -14.63
C TYR A 143 -7.28 -7.32 -15.81
N ASP A 144 -6.62 -7.74 -16.86
CA ASP A 144 -7.25 -8.51 -17.92
C ASP A 144 -7.63 -9.93 -17.41
N ASP A 145 -8.68 -10.51 -17.97
CA ASP A 145 -9.20 -11.83 -17.63
C ASP A 145 -8.29 -12.99 -18.08
N THR A 146 -7.30 -12.72 -18.93
CA THR A 146 -6.28 -13.69 -19.35
C THR A 146 -5.25 -14.04 -18.27
N VAL A 147 -5.17 -13.26 -17.20
CA VAL A 147 -4.18 -13.41 -16.12
C VAL A 147 -4.70 -14.30 -14.97
N ALA A 148 -5.95 -14.79 -15.05
CA ALA A 148 -6.63 -15.57 -14.00
C ALA A 148 -6.53 -17.09 -14.16
#